data_AF-A0A2I0WEH3-F1
#
_entry.id   AF-A0A2I0WEH3-F1
#
_cell.length_a   1.000
_cell.length_b   1.000
_cell.length_c   1.000
_cell.angle_alpha   90.00
_cell.angle_beta   90.00
_cell.angle_gamma   90.00
#
_symmetry.space_group_name_H-M   'P 1'
#
loop_
_entity.id
_entity.type
_entity.pdbx_description
1 polymer ?
#
loop_
_entity_poly.entity_id
_entity_poly.type
_entity_poly.pdbx_seq_one_letter_code
_entity_poly.pdbx_strand_id
1 'polypeptide(L)'
;MRHKVHASFNLKHLLLGLFIVVLLIIILRTNSSLKALPPTSTMHTCTKISPSLANTIIHYSTSNITPQQTFSEISVAAGILAKRSPCNFLVFGLGHDSPMWSSLNHGGRTVFLEEDKAWMEKIREKFPDLESYHATYKSKVRDADELLELRSKECTEVGDVRYSKCQLALTDLPSVFYEVEWDLIMVDAPTGYFTDAPGRMGAIYTAGMVARARMVGETDVFVHDIDRTVEDKFSKTYLCEGYMKEEEGRLRHFTIPSHRSTMGLPFCP
;
A
#
# COMPACT_ATOMS: atom_id res chain seq x y z
N MET A 1 -37.17 -70.16 -28.39
CA MET A 1 -37.58 -69.60 -27.08
C MET A 1 -36.41 -68.82 -26.50
N ARG A 2 -36.50 -67.48 -26.42
CA ARG A 2 -35.51 -66.62 -25.74
C ARG A 2 -36.25 -65.91 -24.60
N HIS A 3 -35.96 -66.29 -23.36
CA HIS A 3 -36.49 -65.61 -22.18
C HIS A 3 -35.83 -64.23 -22.05
N LYS A 4 -36.64 -63.16 -22.12
CA LYS A 4 -36.25 -61.83 -21.64
C LYS A 4 -36.39 -61.82 -20.12
N VAL A 5 -35.27 -61.75 -19.41
CA VAL A 5 -35.24 -61.47 -17.98
C VAL A 5 -35.38 -59.96 -17.80
N HIS A 6 -36.54 -59.50 -17.33
CA HIS A 6 -36.70 -58.13 -16.86
C HIS A 6 -36.13 -58.04 -15.43
N ALA A 7 -34.94 -57.47 -15.29
CA ALA A 7 -34.42 -57.09 -13.99
C ALA A 7 -35.16 -55.82 -13.52
N SER A 8 -36.05 -55.96 -12.54
CA SER A 8 -36.66 -54.80 -11.88
C SER A 8 -35.61 -54.14 -10.97
N PHE A 9 -34.97 -53.08 -11.46
CA PHE A 9 -34.06 -52.28 -10.65
C PHE A 9 -34.88 -51.51 -9.60
N ASN A 10 -34.80 -51.95 -8.33
CA ASN A 10 -35.59 -51.35 -7.26
C ASN A 10 -34.88 -50.07 -6.78
N LEU A 11 -35.35 -48.92 -7.27
CA LEU A 11 -34.81 -47.58 -7.00
C LEU A 11 -34.57 -47.31 -5.50
N LYS A 12 -35.37 -47.94 -4.62
CA LYS A 12 -35.22 -47.84 -3.15
C LYS A 12 -33.89 -48.42 -2.64
N HIS A 13 -33.39 -49.52 -3.23
CA HIS A 13 -32.11 -50.09 -2.84
C HIS A 13 -30.93 -49.24 -3.34
N LEU A 14 -31.07 -48.58 -4.49
CA LEU A 14 -30.08 -47.63 -5.00
C LEU A 14 -29.96 -46.40 -4.09
N LEU A 15 -31.10 -45.84 -3.67
CA LEU A 15 -31.14 -44.69 -2.76
C LEU A 15 -30.58 -45.03 -1.38
N LEU A 16 -30.88 -46.23 -0.85
CA LEU A 16 -30.31 -46.69 0.41
C LEU A 16 -28.79 -46.88 0.33
N GLY A 17 -28.29 -47.46 -0.77
CA GLY A 17 -26.86 -47.59 -1.02
C GLY A 17 -26.15 -46.23 -1.09
N LEU A 18 -26.73 -45.26 -1.79
CA LEU A 18 -26.19 -43.91 -1.89
C LEU A 18 -26.14 -43.22 -0.52
N PHE A 19 -27.20 -43.37 0.29
CA PHE A 19 -27.25 -42.80 1.64
C PHE A 19 -26.17 -43.36 2.56
N ILE A 20 -25.93 -44.67 2.52
CA ILE A 20 -24.87 -45.33 3.31
C ILE A 20 -23.49 -44.85 2.87
N VAL A 21 -23.25 -44.69 1.57
CA VAL A 21 -21.97 -44.17 1.04
C VAL A 21 -21.74 -42.72 1.50
N VAL A 22 -22.77 -41.86 1.47
CA VAL A 22 -22.67 -40.47 1.95
C VAL A 22 -22.38 -40.43 3.45
N LEU A 23 -23.05 -41.28 4.25
CA LEU A 23 -22.77 -41.41 5.69
C LEU A 23 -21.34 -41.86 5.97
N LEU A 24 -20.84 -42.84 5.22
CA LEU A 24 -19.44 -43.28 5.33
C LEU A 24 -18.45 -42.17 4.97
N ILE A 25 -18.73 -41.37 3.93
CA ILE A 25 -17.90 -40.22 3.55
C ILE A 25 -17.90 -39.15 4.66
N ILE A 26 -19.04 -38.90 5.30
CA ILE A 26 -19.14 -37.94 6.40
C ILE A 26 -18.33 -38.43 7.61
N ILE A 27 -18.47 -39.71 8.00
CA ILE A 27 -17.71 -40.31 9.12
C ILE A 27 -16.20 -40.33 8.83
N LEU A 28 -15.80 -40.62 7.60
CA LEU A 28 -14.39 -40.58 7.18
C LEU A 28 -13.85 -39.14 7.17
N ARG A 29 -14.67 -38.14 6.79
CA ARG A 29 -14.28 -36.72 6.87
C ARG A 29 -14.17 -36.21 8.30
N THR A 30 -15.04 -36.61 9.22
CA THR A 30 -14.98 -36.16 10.62
C THR A 30 -13.78 -36.73 11.36
N ASN A 31 -13.28 -37.91 10.97
CA ASN A 31 -12.10 -38.52 11.60
C ASN A 31 -10.75 -38.02 11.05
N SER A 32 -10.74 -37.15 10.04
CA SER A 32 -9.50 -36.77 9.32
C SER A 32 -8.83 -35.46 9.79
N SER A 33 -9.36 -34.74 10.78
CA SER A 33 -8.67 -33.53 11.27
C SER A 33 -9.07 -33.08 12.68
N LEU A 34 -8.78 -33.91 13.68
CA LEU A 34 -8.40 -33.40 15.00
C LEU A 34 -6.87 -33.41 15.07
N LYS A 35 -6.23 -32.50 14.34
CA LYS A 35 -4.83 -32.16 14.64
C LYS A 35 -4.86 -31.45 15.99
N ALA A 36 -4.26 -32.08 17.00
CA ALA A 36 -4.00 -31.44 18.28
C ALA A 36 -3.36 -30.07 18.01
N LEU A 37 -3.89 -29.02 18.65
CA LEU A 37 -3.22 -27.72 18.67
C LEU A 37 -1.77 -27.96 19.15
N PRO A 38 -0.75 -27.44 18.46
CA PRO A 38 0.58 -27.43 19.03
C PRO A 38 0.52 -26.69 20.37
N PRO A 39 1.33 -27.08 21.37
CA PRO A 39 1.41 -26.33 22.62
C PRO A 39 1.65 -24.87 22.28
N THR A 40 0.87 -23.99 22.89
CA THR A 40 0.98 -22.54 22.79
C THR A 40 2.45 -22.20 23.00
N SER A 41 3.16 -21.91 21.90
CA SER A 41 4.48 -21.33 21.96
C SER A 41 4.33 -20.08 22.80
N THR A 42 4.86 -20.08 24.01
CA THR A 42 5.11 -18.87 24.77
C THR A 42 5.88 -17.97 23.81
N MET A 43 5.21 -16.97 23.24
CA MET A 43 5.88 -15.97 22.42
C MET A 43 6.87 -15.31 23.37
N HIS A 44 8.14 -15.73 23.28
CA HIS A 44 9.22 -15.01 23.93
C HIS A 44 9.24 -13.65 23.26
N THR A 45 8.55 -12.68 23.88
CA THR A 45 8.64 -11.29 23.49
C THR A 45 10.09 -10.88 23.70
N CYS A 46 10.83 -10.81 22.61
CA CYS A 46 12.17 -10.24 22.64
C CYS A 46 12.02 -8.79 23.08
N THR A 47 12.46 -8.47 24.28
CA THR A 47 12.40 -7.11 24.86
C THR A 47 13.56 -6.23 24.38
N LYS A 48 14.41 -6.73 23.49
CA LYS A 48 15.54 -5.98 22.94
C LYS A 48 15.08 -5.15 21.75
N ILE A 49 15.52 -3.89 21.71
CA ILE A 49 15.37 -3.02 20.54
C ILE A 49 16.02 -3.68 19.31
N SER A 50 15.40 -3.52 18.13
CA SER A 50 16.03 -4.02 16.90
C SER A 50 17.32 -3.26 16.60
N PRO A 51 18.30 -3.88 15.91
CA PRO A 51 19.50 -3.19 15.45
C PRO A 51 19.16 -1.95 14.60
N SER A 52 18.15 -2.04 13.72
CA SER A 52 17.67 -0.92 12.92
C SER A 52 17.21 0.26 13.79
N LEU A 53 16.39 0.01 14.82
CA LEU A 53 15.92 1.05 15.73
C LEU A 53 17.07 1.65 16.55
N ALA A 54 17.98 0.82 17.06
CA ALA A 54 19.16 1.29 17.78
C ALA A 54 20.04 2.19 16.89
N ASN A 55 20.29 1.78 15.65
CA ASN A 55 21.05 2.56 14.67
C ASN A 55 20.36 3.87 14.32
N THR A 56 19.03 3.88 14.17
CA THR A 56 18.26 5.11 13.97
C THR A 56 18.40 6.09 15.14
N ILE A 57 18.31 5.60 16.38
CA ILE A 57 18.50 6.44 17.59
C ILE A 57 19.91 7.02 17.62
N ILE A 58 20.94 6.20 17.42
CA ILE A 58 22.34 6.65 17.37
C ILE A 58 22.52 7.68 16.25
N HIS A 59 21.95 7.42 15.06
CA HIS A 59 22.07 8.32 13.92
C HIS A 59 21.56 9.72 14.26
N TYR A 60 20.30 9.88 14.71
CA TYR A 60 19.74 11.21 14.95
C TYR A 60 20.24 11.88 16.23
N SER A 61 20.73 11.11 17.21
CA SER A 61 21.33 11.68 18.43
C SER A 61 22.77 12.17 18.23
N THR A 62 23.46 11.73 17.18
CA THR A 62 24.87 12.06 16.94
C THR A 62 25.14 12.80 15.62
N SER A 63 24.11 12.98 14.79
CA SER A 63 24.20 13.64 13.48
C SER A 63 23.63 15.06 13.53
N ASN A 64 24.25 15.98 12.80
CA ASN A 64 23.68 17.32 12.54
C ASN A 64 22.69 17.34 11.38
N ILE A 65 22.41 16.18 10.76
CA ILE A 65 21.45 16.02 9.67
C ILE A 65 20.07 15.81 10.26
N THR A 66 19.12 16.67 9.91
CA THR A 66 17.71 16.56 10.30
C THR A 66 16.85 16.19 9.09
N PRO A 67 15.69 15.53 9.31
CA PRO A 67 14.64 15.42 8.31
C PRO A 67 14.25 16.77 7.69
N GLN A 68 13.74 16.76 6.45
CA GLN A 68 13.19 17.96 5.79
C GLN A 68 11.88 18.41 6.45
N GLN A 69 11.08 17.46 6.93
CA GLN A 69 9.83 17.73 7.63
C GLN A 69 10.10 18.20 9.06
N THR A 70 9.30 19.15 9.52
CA THR A 70 9.31 19.67 10.88
C THR A 70 8.74 18.64 11.87
N PHE A 71 8.97 18.88 13.16
CA PHE A 71 8.41 18.03 14.21
C PHE A 71 6.88 17.92 14.12
N SER A 72 6.17 19.04 13.89
CA SER A 72 4.71 19.03 13.78
C SER A 72 4.23 18.25 12.57
N GLU A 73 4.85 18.47 11.39
CA GLU A 73 4.55 17.70 10.17
C GLU A 73 4.75 16.19 10.40
N ILE A 74 5.89 15.79 10.97
CA ILE A 74 6.21 14.38 11.27
C ILE A 74 5.18 13.79 12.24
N SER A 75 4.72 14.57 13.22
CA SER A 75 3.82 14.10 14.28
C SER A 75 2.46 13.64 13.74
N VAL A 76 2.00 14.20 12.62
CA VAL A 76 0.75 13.77 11.96
C VAL A 76 0.86 12.31 11.49
N ALA A 77 1.86 12.01 10.66
CA ALA A 77 2.08 10.66 10.14
C ALA A 77 2.49 9.67 11.26
N ALA A 78 3.33 10.11 12.20
CA ALA A 78 3.71 9.31 13.36
C ALA A 78 2.51 8.94 14.24
N GLY A 79 1.54 9.84 14.41
CA GLY A 79 0.30 9.58 15.16
C GLY A 79 -0.58 8.52 14.52
N ILE A 80 -0.58 8.41 13.17
CA ILE A 80 -1.28 7.34 12.45
C ILE A 80 -0.49 6.03 12.55
N LEU A 81 0.83 6.07 12.34
CA LEU A 81 1.71 4.90 12.51
C LEU A 81 1.60 4.30 13.92
N ALA A 82 1.52 5.11 14.97
CA ALA A 82 1.35 4.64 16.34
C ALA A 82 0.06 3.82 16.55
N LYS A 83 -0.96 4.03 15.72
CA LYS A 83 -2.25 3.31 15.77
C LYS A 83 -2.29 2.11 14.83
N ARG A 84 -1.60 2.19 13.68
CA ARG A 84 -1.68 1.20 12.60
C ARG A 84 -0.49 0.26 12.50
N SER A 85 0.68 0.64 13.03
CA SER A 85 1.89 -0.19 13.03
C SER A 85 1.69 -1.45 13.88
N PRO A 86 2.21 -2.61 13.46
CA PRO A 86 2.93 -2.84 12.21
C PRO A 86 2.01 -2.87 10.98
N CYS A 87 2.37 -2.15 9.91
CA CYS A 87 1.59 -2.09 8.67
C CYS A 87 2.45 -2.05 7.40
N ASN A 88 1.81 -2.09 6.23
CA ASN A 88 2.49 -1.83 4.95
C ASN A 88 2.54 -0.32 4.69
N PHE A 89 3.73 0.26 4.74
CA PHE A 89 3.98 1.69 4.54
C PHE A 89 4.81 1.93 3.28
N LEU A 90 4.27 2.64 2.31
CA LEU A 90 4.99 3.09 1.13
C LEU A 90 5.44 4.54 1.28
N VAL A 91 6.66 4.84 0.87
CA VAL A 91 7.18 6.21 0.78
C VAL A 91 7.70 6.43 -0.64
N PHE A 92 7.09 7.36 -1.38
CA PHE A 92 7.76 7.96 -2.52
C PHE A 92 8.78 8.95 -1.98
N GLY A 93 10.06 8.62 -2.12
CA GLY A 93 11.20 9.36 -1.59
C GLY A 93 12.09 8.48 -0.73
N LEU A 94 13.40 8.62 -0.89
CA LEU A 94 14.40 8.03 -0.01
C LEU A 94 15.32 9.14 0.47
N GLY A 95 15.59 9.21 1.77
CA GLY A 95 16.31 10.35 2.30
C GLY A 95 16.72 10.21 3.76
N HIS A 96 16.96 11.37 4.35
CA HIS A 96 17.45 11.48 5.72
C HIS A 96 16.42 11.14 6.78
N ASP A 97 15.15 11.05 6.42
CA ASP A 97 14.00 10.69 7.25
C ASP A 97 13.62 9.21 7.14
N SER A 98 14.11 8.49 6.12
CA SER A 98 13.79 7.08 5.89
C SER A 98 14.11 6.15 7.07
N PRO A 99 15.24 6.29 7.79
CA PRO A 99 15.49 5.50 9.00
C PRO A 99 14.46 5.75 10.11
N MET A 100 13.95 6.97 10.22
CA MET A 100 12.86 7.31 11.14
C MET A 100 11.56 6.64 10.71
N TRP A 101 11.18 6.75 9.43
CA TRP A 101 9.96 6.14 8.90
C TRP A 101 9.93 4.62 9.07
N SER A 102 11.05 3.95 8.77
CA SER A 102 11.17 2.51 9.01
C SER A 102 11.08 2.14 10.49
N SER A 103 11.64 2.96 11.38
CA SER A 103 11.63 2.72 12.83
C SER A 103 10.27 3.01 13.48
N LEU A 104 9.53 4.01 13.00
CA LEU A 104 8.18 4.33 13.47
C LEU A 104 7.18 3.24 13.09
N ASN A 105 7.41 2.52 11.98
CA ASN A 105 6.63 1.35 11.56
C ASN A 105 7.27 0.03 12.05
N HIS A 106 7.74 -0.01 13.30
CA HIS A 106 8.45 -1.17 13.83
C HIS A 106 7.63 -2.46 13.71
N GLY A 107 8.24 -3.51 13.15
CA GLY A 107 7.60 -4.80 12.89
C GLY A 107 6.72 -4.84 11.63
N GLY A 108 6.50 -3.69 10.99
CA GLY A 108 5.84 -3.56 9.70
C GLY A 108 6.82 -3.65 8.53
N ARG A 109 6.30 -3.40 7.32
CA ARG A 109 7.11 -3.30 6.10
C ARG A 109 7.05 -1.87 5.60
N THR A 110 8.21 -1.22 5.50
CA THR A 110 8.35 0.11 4.92
C THR A 110 9.16 0.04 3.64
N VAL A 111 8.62 0.53 2.53
CA VAL A 111 9.27 0.51 1.21
C VAL A 111 9.45 1.93 0.69
N PHE A 112 10.64 2.23 0.18
CA PHE A 112 11.00 3.54 -0.36
C PHE A 112 11.18 3.48 -1.88
N LEU A 113 10.61 4.44 -2.62
CA LEU A 113 10.76 4.58 -4.06
C LEU A 113 11.50 5.87 -4.40
N GLU A 114 12.61 5.79 -5.14
CA GLU A 114 13.52 6.93 -5.35
C GLU A 114 13.97 7.04 -6.82
N GLU A 115 14.03 8.26 -7.36
CA GLU A 115 14.43 8.52 -8.74
C GLU A 115 15.95 8.56 -8.97
N ASP A 116 16.74 9.02 -7.99
CA ASP A 116 18.17 9.20 -8.15
C ASP A 116 18.93 7.96 -7.67
N LYS A 117 19.47 7.18 -8.62
CA LYS A 117 20.28 5.99 -8.33
C LYS A 117 21.52 6.29 -7.50
N ALA A 118 22.20 7.41 -7.78
CA ALA A 118 23.41 7.77 -7.05
C ALA A 118 23.08 8.21 -5.61
N TRP A 119 21.95 8.89 -5.41
CA TRP A 119 21.45 9.18 -4.06
C TRP A 119 21.06 7.91 -3.31
N MET A 120 20.39 6.99 -3.99
CA MET A 120 19.99 5.69 -3.44
C MET A 120 21.17 4.86 -2.95
N GLU A 121 22.25 4.80 -3.75
CA GLU A 121 23.49 4.12 -3.37
C GLU A 121 24.07 4.72 -2.09
N LYS A 122 24.16 6.05 -1.99
CA LYS A 122 24.64 6.75 -0.79
C LYS A 122 23.81 6.46 0.45
N ILE A 123 22.48 6.43 0.34
CA ILE A 123 21.60 6.14 1.48
C ILE A 123 21.74 4.68 1.89
N ARG A 124 21.82 3.73 0.95
CA ARG A 124 21.98 2.30 1.24
C ARG A 124 23.33 1.97 1.89
N GLU A 125 24.40 2.67 1.53
CA GLU A 125 25.69 2.52 2.22
C GLU A 125 25.59 2.87 3.71
N LYS A 126 24.77 3.87 4.04
CA LYS A 126 24.59 4.34 5.43
C LYS A 126 23.54 3.53 6.19
N PHE A 127 22.48 3.08 5.51
CA PHE A 127 21.34 2.38 6.07
C PHE A 127 20.99 1.16 5.20
N PRO A 128 21.78 0.06 5.28
CA PRO A 128 21.63 -1.09 4.40
C PRO A 128 20.32 -1.87 4.62
N ASP A 129 19.68 -1.68 5.78
CA ASP A 129 18.43 -2.35 6.13
C ASP A 129 17.17 -1.71 5.48
N LEU A 130 17.30 -0.56 4.81
CA LEU A 130 16.17 0.11 4.16
C LEU A 130 15.78 -0.59 2.85
N GLU A 131 14.56 -1.13 2.81
CA GLU A 131 13.97 -1.67 1.59
C GLU A 131 13.62 -0.53 0.62
N SER A 132 14.44 -0.36 -0.41
CA SER A 132 14.31 0.75 -1.37
C SER A 132 14.40 0.25 -2.80
N TYR A 133 13.73 0.92 -3.74
CA TYR A 133 13.76 0.58 -5.16
C TYR A 133 13.78 1.84 -6.04
N HIS A 134 14.38 1.71 -7.22
CA HIS A 134 14.39 2.80 -8.20
C HIS A 134 13.04 2.96 -8.88
N ALA A 135 12.53 4.18 -8.93
CA ALA A 135 11.32 4.55 -9.66
C ALA A 135 11.66 5.55 -10.77
N THR A 136 10.95 5.49 -11.89
CA THR A 136 11.12 6.44 -12.99
C THR A 136 9.87 7.30 -13.13
N TYR A 137 10.06 8.61 -13.14
CA TYR A 137 8.97 9.58 -13.31
C TYR A 137 9.10 10.26 -14.67
N LYS A 138 8.05 10.18 -15.49
CA LYS A 138 8.07 10.67 -16.88
C LYS A 138 7.60 12.12 -17.01
N SER A 139 6.68 12.55 -16.13
CA SER A 139 6.13 13.90 -16.14
C SER A 139 7.09 14.91 -15.51
N LYS A 140 7.20 16.09 -16.10
CA LYS A 140 7.94 17.22 -15.54
C LYS A 140 7.00 18.25 -14.92
N VAL A 141 7.48 19.05 -13.98
CA VAL A 141 6.69 20.13 -13.35
C VAL A 141 6.00 21.03 -14.39
N ARG A 142 6.67 21.35 -15.50
CA ARG A 142 6.09 22.14 -16.61
C ARG A 142 4.85 21.52 -17.28
N ASP A 143 4.63 20.22 -17.12
CA ASP A 143 3.47 19.51 -17.68
C ASP A 143 2.25 19.58 -16.73
N ALA A 144 2.37 20.20 -15.55
CA ALA A 144 1.36 20.16 -14.50
C ALA A 144 -0.02 20.70 -14.93
N ASP A 145 -0.07 21.85 -15.60
CA ASP A 145 -1.36 22.47 -15.97
C ASP A 145 -2.12 21.60 -16.98
N GLU A 146 -1.44 21.03 -17.98
CA GLU A 146 -2.05 20.10 -18.95
C GLU A 146 -2.55 18.83 -18.26
N LEU A 147 -1.73 18.26 -17.37
CA LEU A 147 -2.06 17.03 -16.66
C LEU A 147 -3.19 17.22 -15.62
N LEU A 148 -3.36 18.41 -15.06
CA LEU A 148 -4.40 18.68 -14.07
C LEU A 148 -5.80 18.63 -14.67
N GLU A 149 -5.93 19.00 -15.95
CA GLU A 149 -7.19 18.98 -16.70
C GLU A 149 -7.63 17.57 -17.13
N LEU A 150 -6.80 16.54 -16.90
CA LEU A 150 -7.14 15.16 -17.21
C LEU A 150 -8.27 14.66 -16.29
N ARG A 151 -9.49 14.69 -16.83
CA ARG A 151 -10.71 14.13 -16.23
C ARG A 151 -11.34 13.05 -17.10
N SER A 152 -10.59 12.51 -18.05
CA SER A 152 -11.08 11.49 -18.96
C SER A 152 -11.47 10.21 -18.22
N LYS A 153 -12.34 9.41 -18.82
CA LYS A 153 -12.71 8.09 -18.30
C LYS A 153 -11.47 7.22 -18.01
N GLU A 154 -10.42 7.36 -18.81
CA GLU A 154 -9.16 6.62 -18.66
C GLU A 154 -8.41 6.99 -17.37
N CYS A 155 -8.58 8.22 -16.89
CA CYS A 155 -8.01 8.69 -15.62
C CYS A 155 -8.94 8.51 -14.43
N THR A 156 -10.18 8.04 -14.64
CA THR A 156 -11.15 7.82 -13.56
C THR A 156 -11.50 6.36 -13.28
N GLU A 157 -10.99 5.44 -14.08
CA GLU A 157 -11.26 4.01 -13.92
C GLU A 157 -10.37 3.40 -12.83
N VAL A 158 -10.99 3.03 -11.70
CA VAL A 158 -10.30 2.34 -10.61
C VAL A 158 -9.99 0.90 -11.03
N GLY A 159 -8.70 0.59 -11.12
CA GLY A 159 -8.24 -0.73 -11.55
C GLY A 159 -6.78 -0.95 -11.20
N ASP A 160 -6.19 -1.96 -11.84
CA ASP A 160 -4.76 -2.23 -11.73
C ASP A 160 -3.98 -1.17 -12.51
N VAL A 161 -3.21 -0.35 -11.77
CA VAL A 161 -2.45 0.79 -12.31
C VAL A 161 -1.48 0.36 -13.42
N ARG A 162 -0.98 -0.88 -13.42
CA ARG A 162 -0.09 -1.41 -14.47
C ARG A 162 -0.65 -1.31 -15.88
N TYR A 163 -1.99 -1.38 -15.99
CA TYR A 163 -2.69 -1.36 -17.28
C TYR A 163 -3.44 -0.05 -17.51
N SER A 164 -3.23 0.95 -16.66
CA SER A 164 -3.87 2.26 -16.82
C SER A 164 -3.39 2.94 -18.10
N LYS A 165 -4.32 3.57 -18.80
CA LYS A 165 -4.05 4.41 -19.97
C LYS A 165 -3.89 5.89 -19.60
N CYS A 166 -4.16 6.25 -18.34
CA CYS A 166 -4.00 7.62 -17.89
C CYS A 166 -2.52 8.03 -17.91
N GLN A 167 -2.23 9.19 -18.50
CA GLN A 167 -0.86 9.71 -18.57
C GLN A 167 -0.25 9.97 -17.18
N LEU A 168 -1.07 10.18 -16.15
CA LEU A 168 -0.63 10.34 -14.76
C LEU A 168 -0.22 9.03 -14.09
N ALA A 169 -0.66 7.88 -14.61
CA ALA A 169 -0.39 6.59 -13.98
C ALA A 169 1.10 6.23 -14.09
N LEU A 170 1.72 5.88 -12.96
CA LEU A 170 3.05 5.27 -12.95
C LEU A 170 2.91 3.77 -13.19
N THR A 171 3.00 3.37 -14.47
CA THR A 171 2.81 1.99 -14.93
C THR A 171 4.05 1.10 -14.84
N ASP A 172 5.23 1.71 -14.64
CA ASP A 172 6.54 1.05 -14.67
C ASP A 172 7.23 1.08 -13.30
N LEU A 173 6.47 0.94 -12.21
CA LEU A 173 7.02 0.85 -10.85
C LEU A 173 7.56 -0.55 -10.54
N PRO A 174 8.43 -0.70 -9.52
CA PRO A 174 8.89 -2.00 -9.03
C PRO A 174 7.73 -2.93 -8.65
N SER A 175 7.86 -4.25 -8.86
CA SER A 175 6.75 -5.21 -8.69
C SER A 175 6.12 -5.18 -7.30
N VAL A 176 6.93 -4.94 -6.26
CA VAL A 176 6.48 -4.76 -4.88
C VAL A 176 5.35 -3.74 -4.74
N PHE A 177 5.36 -2.67 -5.54
CA PHE A 177 4.32 -1.65 -5.52
C PHE A 177 2.94 -2.23 -5.86
N TYR A 178 2.89 -3.15 -6.82
CA TYR A 178 1.64 -3.75 -7.32
C TYR A 178 1.20 -5.00 -6.55
N GLU A 179 2.12 -5.64 -5.82
CA GLU A 179 1.88 -6.89 -5.10
C GLU A 179 1.43 -6.67 -3.65
N VAL A 180 1.64 -5.46 -3.12
CA VAL A 180 1.34 -5.11 -1.72
C VAL A 180 0.14 -4.17 -1.67
N GLU A 181 -0.81 -4.46 -0.77
CA GLU A 181 -1.81 -3.49 -0.37
C GLU A 181 -1.23 -2.55 0.70
N TRP A 182 -1.18 -1.26 0.39
CA TRP A 182 -0.56 -0.24 1.26
C TRP A 182 -1.58 0.35 2.25
N ASP A 183 -1.25 0.30 3.53
CA ASP A 183 -2.05 0.90 4.60
C ASP A 183 -1.79 2.40 4.71
N LEU A 184 -0.52 2.79 4.56
CA LEU A 184 -0.06 4.17 4.55
C LEU A 184 0.77 4.43 3.30
N ILE A 185 0.64 5.64 2.74
CA ILE A 185 1.47 6.12 1.63
C ILE A 185 1.92 7.54 1.94
N MET A 186 3.23 7.80 1.94
CA MET A 186 3.81 9.14 1.98
C MET A 186 4.29 9.51 0.58
N VAL A 187 3.80 10.61 0.04
CA VAL A 187 4.26 11.19 -1.21
C VAL A 187 5.20 12.35 -0.88
N ASP A 188 6.49 12.02 -0.71
CA ASP A 188 7.56 12.99 -0.49
C ASP A 188 8.63 13.03 -1.62
N ALA A 189 8.28 12.55 -2.81
CA ALA A 189 9.11 12.59 -4.01
C ALA A 189 8.22 12.42 -5.25
N PRO A 190 8.73 12.69 -6.46
CA PRO A 190 10.08 13.16 -6.82
C PRO A 190 10.38 14.63 -6.40
N THR A 191 11.60 15.04 -6.72
CA THR A 191 12.23 16.34 -6.50
C THR A 191 11.30 17.57 -6.63
N GLY A 192 10.59 17.72 -7.74
CA GLY A 192 9.49 18.68 -7.91
C GLY A 192 9.78 20.19 -7.82
N TYR A 193 11.01 20.65 -7.54
CA TYR A 193 11.26 22.07 -7.22
C TYR A 193 11.65 22.99 -8.41
N PHE A 194 11.82 22.46 -9.63
CA PHE A 194 12.11 23.27 -10.82
C PHE A 194 11.38 22.76 -12.06
N THR A 195 11.21 23.61 -13.08
CA THR A 195 10.34 23.38 -14.24
C THR A 195 10.59 22.06 -14.99
N ASP A 196 11.86 21.68 -15.12
CA ASP A 196 12.29 20.46 -15.82
C ASP A 196 12.51 19.26 -14.90
N ALA A 197 12.32 19.42 -13.59
CA ALA A 197 12.37 18.33 -12.62
C ALA A 197 11.19 17.39 -12.84
N PRO A 198 11.34 16.10 -12.50
CA PRO A 198 10.17 15.25 -12.34
C PRO A 198 9.26 15.81 -11.24
N GLY A 199 7.97 15.91 -11.55
CA GLY A 199 6.96 16.46 -10.63
C GLY A 199 6.15 15.39 -9.90
N ARG A 200 5.53 15.74 -8.77
CA ARG A 200 4.78 14.81 -7.91
C ARG A 200 3.41 14.39 -8.44
N MET A 201 2.96 14.96 -9.56
CA MET A 201 1.66 14.69 -10.19
C MET A 201 1.37 13.19 -10.32
N GLY A 202 2.28 12.44 -10.92
CA GLY A 202 2.09 11.01 -11.15
C GLY A 202 2.13 10.18 -9.86
N ALA A 203 2.96 10.57 -8.89
CA ALA A 203 3.03 9.90 -7.58
C ALA A 203 1.74 10.12 -6.77
N ILE A 204 1.24 11.36 -6.71
CA ILE A 204 -0.03 11.72 -6.06
C ILE A 204 -1.18 10.94 -6.70
N TYR A 205 -1.32 11.02 -8.02
CA TYR A 205 -2.38 10.30 -8.74
C TYR A 205 -2.31 8.78 -8.48
N THR A 206 -1.12 8.19 -8.62
CA THR A 206 -0.93 6.75 -8.46
C THR A 206 -1.20 6.28 -7.03
N ALA A 207 -0.85 7.10 -6.02
CA ALA A 207 -1.20 6.84 -4.62
C ALA A 207 -2.73 6.82 -4.42
N GLY A 208 -3.45 7.78 -5.00
CA GLY A 208 -4.92 7.80 -4.99
C GLY A 208 -5.52 6.56 -5.65
N MET A 209 -5.04 6.19 -6.84
CA MET A 209 -5.54 5.03 -7.57
C MET A 209 -5.35 3.72 -6.82
N VAL A 210 -4.17 3.48 -6.23
CA VAL A 210 -3.92 2.24 -5.47
C VAL A 210 -4.71 2.22 -4.15
N ALA A 211 -4.84 3.37 -3.47
CA ALA A 211 -5.67 3.51 -2.27
C ALA A 211 -7.15 3.20 -2.55
N ARG A 212 -7.67 3.63 -3.70
CA ARG A 212 -9.04 3.31 -4.14
C ARG A 212 -9.21 1.87 -4.61
N ALA A 213 -8.18 1.29 -5.24
CA ALA A 213 -8.20 -0.06 -5.77
C ALA A 213 -8.06 -1.16 -4.71
N ARG A 214 -7.64 -0.81 -3.48
CA ARG A 214 -7.57 -1.73 -2.33
C ARG A 214 -8.87 -2.51 -2.15
N MET A 215 -8.79 -3.74 -1.68
CA MET A 215 -9.96 -4.62 -1.58
C MET A 215 -10.95 -4.18 -0.50
N VAL A 216 -10.47 -3.89 0.71
CA VAL A 216 -11.31 -3.56 1.87
C VAL A 216 -10.62 -2.52 2.74
N GLY A 217 -11.39 -1.61 3.34
CA GLY A 217 -10.89 -0.63 4.31
C GLY A 217 -10.40 0.66 3.67
N GLU A 218 -9.45 1.32 4.33
CA GLU A 218 -9.00 2.67 4.01
C GLU A 218 -7.47 2.78 4.04
N THR A 219 -6.92 3.59 3.15
CA THR A 219 -5.49 3.92 3.09
C THR A 219 -5.29 5.36 3.53
N ASP A 220 -4.34 5.58 4.43
CA ASP A 220 -3.91 6.93 4.81
C ASP A 220 -2.84 7.41 3.82
N VAL A 221 -3.09 8.56 3.18
CA VAL A 221 -2.16 9.16 2.21
C VAL A 221 -1.71 10.51 2.72
N PHE A 222 -0.40 10.73 2.72
CA PHE A 222 0.23 11.99 3.11
C PHE A 222 0.91 12.60 1.89
N VAL A 223 0.73 13.90 1.67
CA VAL A 223 1.42 14.64 0.61
C VAL A 223 2.18 15.79 1.26
N HIS A 224 3.50 15.82 1.05
CA HIS A 224 4.37 16.87 1.57
C HIS A 224 4.67 17.93 0.48
N ASP A 225 5.18 19.09 0.89
CA ASP A 225 5.41 20.28 0.06
C ASP A 225 4.13 20.88 -0.56
N ILE A 226 2.99 20.81 0.14
CA ILE A 226 1.71 21.37 -0.35
C ILE A 226 1.66 22.91 -0.41
N ASP A 227 2.71 23.60 0.01
CA ASP A 227 2.92 25.02 -0.25
C ASP A 227 3.25 25.30 -1.73
N ARG A 228 3.65 24.27 -2.49
CA ARG A 228 3.86 24.35 -3.92
C ARG A 228 2.57 24.13 -4.70
N THR A 229 2.43 24.85 -5.80
CA THR A 229 1.19 24.86 -6.61
C THR A 229 0.81 23.49 -7.18
N VAL A 230 1.80 22.67 -7.56
CA VAL A 230 1.56 21.34 -8.13
C VAL A 230 0.97 20.42 -7.08
N GLU A 231 1.68 20.26 -5.96
CA GLU A 231 1.31 19.40 -4.85
C GLU A 231 -0.04 19.82 -4.26
N ASP A 232 -0.28 21.13 -4.10
CA ASP A 232 -1.55 21.68 -3.63
C ASP A 232 -2.73 21.25 -4.52
N LYS A 233 -2.65 21.60 -5.81
CA LYS A 233 -3.74 21.37 -6.76
C LYS A 233 -3.96 19.89 -7.02
N PHE A 234 -2.88 19.12 -7.24
CA PHE A 234 -2.98 17.70 -7.56
C PHE A 234 -3.51 16.90 -6.38
N SER A 235 -3.09 17.17 -5.14
CA SER A 235 -3.58 16.38 -4.00
C SER A 235 -5.06 16.64 -3.70
N LYS A 236 -5.53 17.90 -3.73
CA LYS A 236 -6.97 18.20 -3.58
C LYS A 236 -7.82 17.59 -4.69
N THR A 237 -7.28 17.60 -5.90
CA THR A 237 -7.95 17.08 -7.09
C THR A 237 -8.01 15.57 -7.10
N TYR A 238 -6.83 14.92 -6.97
CA TYR A 238 -6.61 13.50 -7.26
C TYR A 238 -6.64 12.58 -6.02
N LEU A 239 -6.74 13.14 -4.81
CA LEU A 239 -6.95 12.39 -3.57
C LEU A 239 -8.31 12.72 -2.93
N CYS A 240 -9.15 13.51 -3.61
CA CYS A 240 -10.37 14.15 -3.11
C CYS A 240 -10.17 15.08 -1.90
N GLU A 241 -10.50 16.36 -2.05
CA GLU A 241 -10.60 17.30 -0.92
C GLU A 241 -11.55 16.78 0.19
N GLY A 242 -12.62 16.07 -0.16
CA GLY A 242 -13.55 15.47 0.81
C GLY A 242 -12.96 14.34 1.67
N TYR A 243 -11.79 13.79 1.30
CA TYR A 243 -11.08 12.78 2.08
C TYR A 243 -9.95 13.37 2.94
N MET A 244 -9.68 14.68 2.81
CA MET A 244 -8.70 15.38 3.62
C MET A 244 -9.10 15.38 5.10
N LYS A 245 -8.13 15.15 5.98
CA LYS A 245 -8.33 15.08 7.44
C LYS A 245 -7.62 16.20 8.18
N GLU A 246 -6.39 16.49 7.75
CA GLU A 246 -5.51 17.42 8.47
C GLU A 246 -4.52 18.05 7.49
N GLU A 247 -4.19 19.32 7.73
CA GLU A 247 -3.07 20.03 7.14
C GLU A 247 -2.23 20.59 8.29
N GLU A 248 -0.93 20.29 8.30
CA GLU A 248 0.02 20.79 9.29
C GLU A 248 1.28 21.23 8.55
N GLY A 249 1.61 22.52 8.64
CA GLY A 249 2.71 23.09 7.86
C GLY A 249 2.53 22.85 6.35
N ARG A 250 3.48 22.12 5.74
CA ARG A 250 3.49 21.74 4.33
C ARG A 250 3.06 20.29 4.10
N LEU A 251 2.50 19.63 5.12
CA LEU A 251 1.98 18.27 5.03
C LEU A 251 0.46 18.28 5.00
N ARG A 252 -0.12 17.46 4.11
CA ARG A 252 -1.56 17.20 4.04
C ARG A 252 -1.84 15.72 4.21
N HIS A 253 -2.81 15.37 5.04
CA HIS A 253 -3.26 13.99 5.30
C HIS A 253 -4.66 13.75 4.74
N PHE A 254 -4.82 12.61 4.06
CA PHE A 254 -6.08 12.09 3.55
C PHE A 254 -6.33 10.68 4.09
N THR A 255 -7.59 10.33 4.32
CA THR A 255 -8.00 8.94 4.52
C THR A 255 -8.92 8.53 3.39
N ILE A 256 -8.39 7.69 2.48
CA ILE A 256 -9.04 7.34 1.23
C ILE A 256 -9.70 5.96 1.37
N PRO A 257 -11.04 5.87 1.27
CA PRO A 257 -11.74 4.60 1.36
C PRO A 257 -11.60 3.79 0.07
N SER A 258 -11.63 2.46 0.20
CA SER A 258 -11.76 1.56 -0.95
C SER A 258 -12.99 1.91 -1.78
N HIS A 259 -12.83 1.93 -3.12
CA HIS A 259 -13.96 2.02 -4.03
C HIS A 259 -14.77 0.71 -4.07
N ARG A 260 -14.11 -0.43 -3.79
CA ARG A 260 -14.70 -1.77 -3.87
C ARG A 260 -15.62 -2.09 -2.70
N SER A 261 -15.40 -1.48 -1.53
CA SER A 261 -16.22 -1.71 -0.34
C SER A 261 -17.54 -0.93 -0.33
N THR A 262 -17.65 0.15 -1.12
CA THR A 262 -18.76 1.11 -1.01
C THR A 262 -19.23 1.58 -2.39
N MET A 263 -20.14 0.80 -3.00
CA MET A 263 -20.79 1.14 -4.27
C MET A 263 -21.71 2.37 -4.06
N GLY A 264 -21.18 3.57 -4.25
CA GLY A 264 -21.94 4.81 -4.08
C GLY A 264 -21.10 6.02 -3.69
N LEU A 265 -19.83 5.83 -3.32
CA LEU A 265 -18.92 6.96 -3.15
C LEU A 265 -18.54 7.51 -4.53
N PRO A 266 -18.81 8.80 -4.82
CA PRO A 266 -18.37 9.41 -6.06
C PRO A 266 -16.87 9.24 -6.18
N PHE A 267 -16.44 8.84 -7.38
CA PHE A 267 -15.03 8.92 -7.73
C PHE A 267 -14.71 10.40 -7.90
N CYS A 268 -13.93 10.97 -6.99
CA CYS A 268 -13.05 12.04 -7.45
C CYS A 268 -11.86 11.34 -8.12
N PRO A 269 -11.36 11.88 -9.24
CA PRO A 269 -9.99 11.64 -9.68
C PRO A 269 -9.02 11.58 -8.53
#